data_AF-A0A955AJL1-F1
#
_entry.id   AF-A0A955AJL1-F1
#
_cell.length_a   1.000
_cell.length_b   1.000
_cell.length_c   1.000
_cell.angle_alpha   90.00
_cell.angle_beta   90.00
_cell.angle_gamma   90.00
#
_symmetry.space_group_name_H-M   'P 1'
#
loop_
_entity.id
_entity.type
_entity.pdbx_description
1 polymer ?
#
loop_
_entity_poly.entity_id
_entity_poly.type
_entity_poly.pdbx_seq_one_letter_code
_entity_poly.pdbx_strand_id
1 'polypeptide(L)'
;MAIYRKKYTKPIPDNAIIVTQNGRRLAEWKTKHGKRKSAEVTPDGTRIRLESSTWFIRFRDGEDQLQDISTGCKDKQSAASMLADQLALADKVRAKIVTNDELKISEQGKRLLDSHIAEFIEYQQAKKTHASRVKAYETRLTESARGCGWLFLSDLSADELDRWLAAQTENERQMGPSVYNGFVEAWSAFGNWCIGKRTKGKRQFESNVRRMTINPFDKFPKLDVNQDRRRKAKALNEDELLRLIEAAKNRPLEDAMTVRRGPNQGQKTIKLSDQRIRELTQLGQERALIYKTAILTGLRMNELRTLQVMDISFGDVPFVRLQAAKEKNRQGSSVPLRRDLAYELSQWTKGKERTNLVFNVPAGILKIMNRDLLAAKIDKQDADGSVIHFHALRHSLGTHLSRAGVAPRTAQALMRHSNINLTMNTYTDSRLLDKASAIESIDILRPELAPTLAPLLAPPPVQSCPNGSNPVHSEGPQASTPKTQKPCNSLENAGFSEVGGRELESPTSTMSTLDSTNSFSTNSRKNEDQQQRLHQILHLIQTLDNNSLMIVILGVLRHLDIPHAFSELSRLYKPTEKQPMD
;
A
#
# COMPACT_ATOMS: atom_id res chain seq x y z
N MET A 1 19.45 -50.32 -2.36
CA MET A 1 19.94 -48.95 -2.10
C MET A 1 21.46 -48.97 -1.94
N ALA A 2 22.14 -47.83 -1.87
CA ALA A 2 23.59 -47.77 -1.63
C ALA A 2 23.99 -46.55 -0.77
N ILE A 3 25.02 -46.72 0.06
CA ILE A 3 25.70 -45.64 0.81
C ILE A 3 27.14 -45.59 0.31
N TYR A 4 27.57 -44.44 -0.23
CA TYR A 4 28.86 -44.33 -0.92
C TYR A 4 29.44 -42.91 -0.85
N ARG A 5 30.67 -42.72 -1.33
CA ARG A 5 31.27 -41.39 -1.53
C ARG A 5 31.43 -41.12 -3.02
N LYS A 6 31.08 -39.91 -3.46
CA LYS A 6 31.24 -39.51 -4.87
C LYS A 6 32.71 -39.24 -5.14
N LYS A 7 33.28 -39.95 -6.12
CA LYS A 7 34.65 -39.74 -6.59
C LYS A 7 34.68 -38.60 -7.61
N TYR A 8 35.60 -37.66 -7.44
CA TYR A 8 35.79 -36.52 -8.34
C TYR A 8 37.29 -36.30 -8.60
N THR A 9 37.64 -35.58 -9.66
CA THR A 9 39.06 -35.31 -10.00
C THR A 9 39.43 -33.84 -9.88
N LYS A 10 40.63 -33.56 -9.38
CA LYS A 10 41.24 -32.23 -9.32
C LYS A 10 42.62 -32.26 -9.99
N PRO A 11 43.14 -31.13 -10.51
CA PRO A 11 44.54 -31.06 -10.92
C PRO A 11 45.47 -31.47 -9.77
N ILE A 12 46.66 -31.98 -10.12
CA ILE A 12 47.72 -32.28 -9.15
C ILE A 12 48.18 -30.95 -8.52
N PRO A 13 48.30 -30.84 -7.18
CA PRO A 13 48.87 -29.66 -6.54
C PRO A 13 50.35 -29.49 -6.89
N ASP A 14 50.81 -28.24 -7.08
CA ASP A 14 52.19 -27.94 -7.49
C ASP A 14 53.26 -28.43 -6.50
N ASN A 15 52.86 -28.65 -5.23
CA ASN A 15 53.71 -29.16 -4.16
C ASN A 15 53.53 -30.68 -3.90
N ALA A 16 53.05 -31.43 -4.90
CA ALA A 16 52.82 -32.87 -4.79
C ALA A 16 53.96 -33.71 -5.39
N ILE A 17 54.43 -34.69 -4.63
CA ILE A 17 55.41 -35.70 -5.05
C ILE A 17 54.63 -36.95 -5.51
N ILE A 18 54.89 -37.46 -6.71
CA ILE A 18 54.26 -38.69 -7.20
C ILE A 18 55.11 -39.89 -6.77
N VAL A 19 54.52 -40.78 -5.97
CA VAL A 19 55.12 -42.01 -5.45
C VAL A 19 54.34 -43.20 -6.01
N THR A 20 55.05 -44.20 -6.54
CA THR A 20 54.43 -45.48 -6.94
C THR A 20 54.49 -46.45 -5.77
N GLN A 21 53.34 -46.82 -5.22
CA GLN A 21 53.23 -47.76 -4.10
C GLN A 21 52.24 -48.88 -4.45
N ASN A 22 52.63 -50.13 -4.24
CA ASN A 22 51.82 -51.33 -4.49
C ASN A 22 51.11 -51.31 -5.86
N GLY A 23 51.84 -50.97 -6.92
CA GLY A 23 51.35 -50.89 -8.30
C GLY A 23 50.46 -49.68 -8.64
N ARG A 24 50.25 -48.73 -7.71
CA ARG A 24 49.43 -47.53 -7.92
C ARG A 24 50.26 -46.26 -7.83
N ARG A 25 50.00 -45.31 -8.74
CA ARG A 25 50.58 -43.96 -8.69
C ARG A 25 49.78 -43.11 -7.70
N LEU A 26 50.40 -42.71 -6.59
CA LEU A 26 49.83 -41.82 -5.59
C LEU A 26 50.54 -40.47 -5.66
N ALA A 27 49.81 -39.36 -5.61
CA ALA A 27 50.38 -38.05 -5.36
C ALA A 27 50.29 -37.75 -3.85
N GLU A 28 51.43 -37.45 -3.22
CA GLU A 28 51.54 -37.00 -1.84
C GLU A 28 51.84 -35.51 -1.77
N TRP A 29 51.07 -34.75 -0.98
CA TRP A 29 51.33 -33.32 -0.76
C TRP A 29 51.05 -32.89 0.68
N LYS A 30 51.67 -31.80 1.11
CA LYS A 30 51.30 -31.11 2.36
C LYS A 30 50.23 -30.08 2.05
N THR A 31 49.14 -30.10 2.82
CA THR A 31 48.11 -29.04 2.78
C THR A 31 48.63 -27.74 3.39
N LYS A 32 47.94 -26.60 3.14
CA LYS A 32 48.28 -25.29 3.73
C LYS A 32 48.36 -25.28 5.28
N HIS A 33 47.81 -26.30 5.95
CA HIS A 33 47.88 -26.47 7.40
C HIS A 33 48.80 -27.65 7.81
N GLY A 34 49.88 -27.89 7.05
CA GLY A 34 50.94 -28.87 7.34
C GLY A 34 50.59 -30.35 7.16
N LYS A 35 49.31 -30.73 7.31
CA LYS A 35 48.85 -32.13 7.22
C LYS A 35 49.16 -32.72 5.83
N ARG A 36 49.89 -33.85 5.81
CA ARG A 36 50.08 -34.68 4.61
C ARG A 36 48.74 -35.24 4.13
N LYS A 37 48.59 -35.38 2.81
CA LYS A 37 47.53 -36.12 2.15
C LYS A 37 48.11 -36.88 0.96
N SER A 38 47.53 -38.05 0.69
CA SER A 38 47.77 -38.84 -0.51
C SER A 38 46.48 -38.99 -1.31
N ALA A 39 46.58 -39.13 -2.63
CA ALA A 39 45.47 -39.40 -3.53
C ALA A 39 45.96 -40.15 -4.78
N GLU A 40 45.12 -41.01 -5.35
CA GLU A 40 45.45 -41.78 -6.55
C GLU A 40 45.47 -40.88 -7.78
N VAL A 41 46.51 -40.97 -8.61
CA VAL A 41 46.61 -40.23 -9.88
C VAL A 41 45.77 -40.93 -10.95
N THR A 42 45.11 -40.17 -11.83
CA THR A 42 44.43 -40.71 -13.02
C THR A 42 45.42 -41.44 -13.94
N PRO A 43 44.97 -42.41 -14.76
CA PRO A 43 45.85 -43.13 -15.70
C PRO A 43 46.65 -42.18 -16.59
N ASP A 44 45.99 -41.13 -17.08
CA ASP A 44 46.52 -40.04 -17.92
C ASP A 44 47.57 -39.16 -17.22
N GLY A 45 47.82 -39.36 -15.92
CA GLY A 45 48.88 -38.69 -15.17
C GLY A 45 48.63 -37.22 -14.80
N THR A 46 47.52 -36.61 -15.22
CA THR A 46 47.28 -35.15 -15.11
C THR A 46 46.46 -34.71 -13.89
N ARG A 47 45.71 -35.62 -13.23
CA ARG A 47 44.74 -35.26 -12.17
C ARG A 47 44.79 -36.26 -11.01
N ILE A 48 44.49 -35.81 -9.80
CA ILE A 48 44.22 -36.68 -8.65
C ILE A 48 42.74 -37.05 -8.53
N ARG A 49 42.46 -38.29 -8.16
CA ARG A 49 41.16 -38.84 -7.77
C ARG A 49 40.94 -38.63 -6.27
N LEU A 50 39.87 -37.95 -5.91
CA LEU A 50 39.49 -37.64 -4.53
C LEU A 50 38.07 -38.14 -4.24
N GLU A 51 37.78 -38.46 -2.98
CA GLU A 51 36.43 -38.79 -2.52
C GLU A 51 35.76 -37.59 -1.85
N SER A 52 34.43 -37.52 -1.92
CA SER A 52 33.65 -36.55 -1.16
C SER A 52 33.89 -36.71 0.35
N SER A 53 34.05 -35.57 1.05
CA SER A 53 34.14 -35.54 2.51
C SER A 53 32.84 -35.94 3.20
N THR A 54 31.71 -35.82 2.49
CA THR A 54 30.38 -36.27 2.90
C THR A 54 30.03 -37.59 2.23
N TRP A 55 29.17 -38.38 2.87
CA TRP A 55 28.55 -39.54 2.22
C TRP A 55 27.36 -39.12 1.34
N PHE A 56 27.02 -39.99 0.41
CA PHE A 56 25.86 -39.91 -0.47
C PHE A 56 25.03 -41.18 -0.30
N ILE A 57 23.71 -41.02 -0.36
CA ILE A 57 22.72 -42.09 -0.29
C ILE A 57 21.97 -42.20 -1.61
N ARG A 58 21.87 -43.42 -2.13
CA ARG A 58 21.10 -43.73 -3.35
C ARG A 58 19.98 -44.69 -3.04
N PHE A 59 18.75 -44.24 -3.19
CA PHE A 59 17.54 -44.99 -2.86
C PHE A 59 16.47 -44.78 -3.94
N ARG A 60 15.37 -45.53 -3.82
CA ARG A 60 14.15 -45.27 -4.60
C ARG A 60 13.12 -44.65 -3.68
N ASP A 61 12.47 -43.59 -4.17
CA ASP A 61 11.47 -42.85 -3.41
C ASP A 61 10.07 -43.53 -3.46
N GLY A 62 9.04 -42.75 -3.14
CA GLY A 62 7.65 -43.19 -3.16
C GLY A 62 7.07 -43.49 -4.55
N GLU A 63 7.68 -42.94 -5.59
CA GLU A 63 7.26 -43.08 -7.00
C GLU A 63 8.20 -44.01 -7.79
N ASP A 64 9.00 -44.83 -7.07
CA ASP A 64 10.03 -45.72 -7.61
C ASP A 64 11.20 -44.99 -8.32
N GLN A 65 11.27 -43.66 -8.24
CA GLN A 65 12.34 -42.87 -8.88
C GLN A 65 13.65 -42.93 -8.08
N LEU A 66 14.79 -42.97 -8.77
CA LEU A 66 16.12 -43.09 -8.16
C LEU A 66 16.65 -41.73 -7.68
N GLN A 67 16.64 -41.50 -6.36
CA GLN A 67 17.19 -40.32 -5.72
C GLN A 67 18.65 -40.55 -5.26
N ASP A 68 19.49 -39.50 -5.32
CA ASP A 68 20.95 -39.58 -5.13
C ASP A 68 21.49 -38.39 -4.29
N ILE A 69 21.16 -38.39 -3.00
CA ILE A 69 21.24 -37.23 -2.10
C ILE A 69 22.55 -37.22 -1.29
N SER A 70 23.13 -36.03 -1.03
CA SER A 70 24.25 -35.85 -0.09
C SER A 70 23.72 -35.82 1.34
N THR A 71 24.27 -36.63 2.25
CA THR A 71 23.81 -36.63 3.66
C THR A 71 24.40 -35.48 4.48
N GLY A 72 25.44 -34.80 3.99
CA GLY A 72 26.21 -33.83 4.79
C GLY A 72 27.10 -34.47 5.88
N CYS A 73 26.75 -35.66 6.36
CA CYS A 73 27.52 -36.43 7.34
C CYS A 73 28.88 -36.87 6.78
N LYS A 74 29.93 -36.73 7.60
CA LYS A 74 31.29 -37.27 7.33
C LYS A 74 31.41 -38.74 7.74
N ASP A 75 30.66 -39.13 8.76
CA ASP A 75 30.54 -40.49 9.27
C ASP A 75 29.53 -41.33 8.45
N LYS A 76 29.77 -42.65 8.42
CA LYS A 76 28.97 -43.64 7.70
C LYS A 76 27.71 -44.07 8.47
N GLN A 77 27.74 -44.11 9.80
CA GLN A 77 26.61 -44.54 10.62
C GLN A 77 25.51 -43.47 10.64
N SER A 78 25.86 -42.19 10.78
CA SER A 78 24.88 -41.09 10.60
C SER A 78 24.26 -41.11 9.20
N ALA A 79 25.07 -41.38 8.16
CA ALA A 79 24.58 -41.49 6.78
C ALA A 79 23.67 -42.72 6.56
N ALA A 80 23.84 -43.79 7.34
CA ALA A 80 22.95 -44.96 7.33
C ALA A 80 21.60 -44.66 8.03
N SER A 81 21.61 -43.88 9.12
CA SER A 81 20.38 -43.38 9.74
C SER A 81 19.55 -42.56 8.74
N MET A 82 20.17 -41.59 8.08
CA MET A 82 19.49 -40.77 7.07
C MET A 82 18.96 -41.59 5.88
N LEU A 83 19.61 -42.71 5.51
CA LEU A 83 19.05 -43.63 4.52
C LEU A 83 17.79 -44.31 5.07
N ALA A 84 17.81 -44.81 6.32
CA ALA A 84 16.63 -45.42 6.94
C ALA A 84 15.45 -44.45 7.05
N ASP A 85 15.71 -43.19 7.44
CA ASP A 85 14.69 -42.14 7.51
C ASP A 85 14.03 -41.88 6.14
N GLN A 86 14.84 -41.77 5.08
CA GLN A 86 14.36 -41.57 3.71
C GLN A 86 13.58 -42.80 3.17
N LEU A 87 13.95 -44.01 3.59
CA LEU A 87 13.20 -45.22 3.25
C LEU A 87 11.86 -45.30 3.96
N ALA A 88 11.80 -44.97 5.26
CA ALA A 88 10.55 -44.91 6.02
C ALA A 88 9.58 -43.84 5.46
N LEU A 89 10.09 -42.76 4.85
CA LEU A 89 9.28 -41.81 4.09
C LEU A 89 8.81 -42.41 2.75
N ALA A 90 9.70 -43.02 1.97
CA ALA A 90 9.35 -43.65 0.70
C ALA A 90 8.32 -44.79 0.85
N ASP A 91 8.39 -45.54 1.95
CA ASP A 91 7.44 -46.60 2.27
C ASP A 91 6.03 -46.04 2.60
N LYS A 92 5.95 -44.93 3.34
CA LYS A 92 4.68 -44.21 3.60
C LYS A 92 4.03 -43.70 2.31
N VAL A 93 4.84 -43.24 1.36
CA VAL A 93 4.34 -42.77 0.05
C VAL A 93 3.89 -43.93 -0.83
N ARG A 94 4.64 -45.05 -0.87
CA ARG A 94 4.20 -46.28 -1.56
C ARG A 94 2.93 -46.88 -0.94
N ALA A 95 2.75 -46.74 0.37
CA ALA A 95 1.51 -47.09 1.08
C ALA A 95 0.36 -46.06 0.90
N LYS A 96 0.57 -44.98 0.14
CA LYS A 96 -0.39 -43.87 -0.11
C LYS A 96 -0.89 -43.15 1.16
N ILE A 97 -0.10 -43.19 2.23
CA ILE A 97 -0.41 -42.51 3.51
C ILE A 97 -0.06 -41.01 3.43
N VAL A 98 0.94 -40.66 2.61
CA VAL A 98 1.39 -39.29 2.34
C VAL A 98 1.80 -39.20 0.87
N THR A 99 1.64 -38.06 0.22
CA THR A 99 2.15 -37.81 -1.14
C THR A 99 3.52 -37.12 -1.13
N ASN A 100 4.30 -37.28 -2.20
CA ASN A 100 5.57 -36.56 -2.35
C ASN A 100 5.41 -35.03 -2.33
N ASP A 101 4.25 -34.49 -2.71
CA ASP A 101 3.98 -33.04 -2.63
C ASP A 101 3.64 -32.57 -1.21
N GLU A 102 2.97 -33.39 -0.40
CA GLU A 102 2.78 -33.10 1.03
C GLU A 102 4.10 -33.10 1.80
N LEU A 103 5.04 -34.01 1.45
CA LEU A 103 6.41 -33.96 1.99
C LEU A 103 7.13 -32.67 1.59
N LYS A 104 7.05 -32.23 0.33
CA LYS A 104 7.62 -30.94 -0.12
C LYS A 104 6.99 -29.75 0.62
N ILE A 105 5.67 -29.76 0.81
CA ILE A 105 4.93 -28.74 1.58
C ILE A 105 5.40 -28.73 3.04
N SER A 106 5.59 -29.89 3.67
CA SER A 106 6.13 -29.97 5.04
C SER A 106 7.54 -29.38 5.15
N GLU A 107 8.45 -29.65 4.20
CA GLU A 107 9.78 -29.01 4.19
C GLU A 107 9.72 -27.49 3.95
N GLN A 108 8.75 -26.98 3.17
CA GLN A 108 8.54 -25.54 3.06
C GLN A 108 7.99 -24.94 4.36
N GLY A 109 7.09 -25.65 5.08
CA GLY A 109 6.54 -25.20 6.35
C GLY A 109 7.59 -24.95 7.45
N LYS A 110 8.71 -25.68 7.43
CA LYS A 110 9.85 -25.49 8.36
C LYS A 110 10.65 -24.21 8.12
N ARG A 111 10.40 -23.48 7.03
CA ARG A 111 11.13 -22.26 6.68
C ARG A 111 10.42 -21.03 7.25
N LEU A 112 11.21 -20.02 7.63
CA LEU A 112 10.67 -18.78 8.20
C LEU A 112 9.80 -18.02 7.20
N LEU A 113 8.68 -17.48 7.70
CA LEU A 113 7.69 -16.71 6.94
C LEU A 113 8.32 -15.51 6.20
N ASP A 114 9.24 -14.77 6.84
CA ASP A 114 9.99 -13.67 6.22
C ASP A 114 10.74 -14.11 4.93
N SER A 115 11.22 -15.35 4.86
CA SER A 115 11.86 -15.89 3.64
C SER A 115 10.85 -16.12 2.51
N HIS A 116 9.63 -16.57 2.83
CA HIS A 116 8.57 -16.74 1.85
C HIS A 116 8.00 -15.39 1.38
N ILE A 117 7.90 -14.40 2.28
CA ILE A 117 7.52 -13.03 1.92
C ILE A 117 8.56 -12.44 0.95
N ALA A 118 9.86 -12.61 1.21
CA ALA A 118 10.92 -12.18 0.30
C ALA A 118 10.78 -12.82 -1.11
N GLU A 119 10.65 -14.15 -1.19
CA GLU A 119 10.42 -14.87 -2.46
C GLU A 119 9.15 -14.40 -3.20
N PHE A 120 8.07 -14.08 -2.48
CA PHE A 120 6.84 -13.53 -3.06
C PHE A 120 7.05 -12.12 -3.62
N ILE A 121 7.83 -11.28 -2.93
CA ILE A 121 8.18 -9.94 -3.37
C ILE A 121 9.07 -9.98 -4.62
N GLU A 122 10.08 -10.86 -4.66
CA GLU A 122 10.88 -11.11 -5.87
C GLU A 122 10.02 -11.58 -7.04
N TYR A 123 9.12 -12.54 -6.83
CA TYR A 123 8.16 -12.99 -7.85
C TYR A 123 7.27 -11.84 -8.36
N GLN A 124 6.80 -10.96 -7.48
CA GLN A 124 5.99 -9.81 -7.85
C GLN A 124 6.78 -8.74 -8.62
N GLN A 125 8.08 -8.57 -8.33
CA GLN A 125 9.00 -7.75 -9.13
C GLN A 125 9.24 -8.37 -10.51
N ALA A 126 9.52 -9.68 -10.59
CA ALA A 126 9.71 -10.42 -11.85
C ALA A 126 8.46 -10.38 -12.75
N LYS A 127 7.25 -10.37 -12.16
CA LYS A 127 5.96 -10.14 -12.84
C LYS A 127 5.80 -8.71 -13.40
N LYS A 128 6.79 -7.82 -13.20
CA LYS A 128 6.79 -6.39 -13.55
C LYS A 128 5.63 -5.61 -12.92
N THR A 129 5.25 -5.98 -11.69
CA THR A 129 4.28 -5.24 -10.87
C THR A 129 4.81 -3.84 -10.56
N HIS A 130 3.94 -2.83 -10.52
CA HIS A 130 4.35 -1.47 -10.20
C HIS A 130 4.98 -1.38 -8.80
N ALA A 131 6.15 -0.74 -8.69
CA ALA A 131 6.99 -0.76 -7.49
C ALA A 131 6.26 -0.33 -6.20
N SER A 132 5.34 0.64 -6.27
CA SER A 132 4.55 1.04 -5.09
C SER A 132 3.56 -0.02 -4.60
N ARG A 133 3.05 -0.92 -5.49
CA ARG A 133 2.22 -2.06 -5.06
C ARG A 133 3.08 -3.19 -4.48
N VAL A 134 4.31 -3.37 -4.99
CA VAL A 134 5.29 -4.29 -4.41
C VAL A 134 5.62 -3.87 -2.98
N LYS A 135 6.05 -2.62 -2.77
CA LYS A 135 6.34 -2.08 -1.42
C LYS A 135 5.11 -2.11 -0.50
N ALA A 136 3.90 -1.88 -1.04
CA ALA A 136 2.67 -1.97 -0.26
C ALA A 136 2.31 -3.41 0.16
N TYR A 137 2.70 -4.43 -0.60
CA TYR A 137 2.59 -5.83 -0.15
C TYR A 137 3.65 -6.13 0.92
N GLU A 138 4.90 -5.79 0.64
CA GLU A 138 6.04 -5.97 1.57
C GLU A 138 5.77 -5.37 2.94
N THR A 139 5.38 -4.08 3.00
CA THR A 139 5.07 -3.42 4.28
C THR A 139 3.92 -4.11 4.99
N ARG A 140 2.81 -4.42 4.31
CA ARG A 140 1.61 -4.98 4.95
C ARG A 140 1.80 -6.41 5.45
N LEU A 141 2.40 -7.28 4.65
CA LEU A 141 2.66 -8.67 5.03
C LEU A 141 3.58 -8.70 6.26
N THR A 142 4.71 -8.01 6.21
CA THR A 142 5.68 -7.97 7.32
C THR A 142 5.12 -7.28 8.57
N GLU A 143 4.33 -6.22 8.42
CA GLU A 143 3.70 -5.50 9.53
C GLU A 143 2.66 -6.37 10.26
N SER A 144 1.75 -7.00 9.52
CA SER A 144 0.69 -7.82 10.11
C SER A 144 1.17 -9.20 10.57
N ALA A 145 2.15 -9.82 9.90
CA ALA A 145 2.78 -11.05 10.38
C ALA A 145 3.43 -10.84 11.75
N ARG A 146 4.21 -9.75 11.91
CA ARG A 146 4.80 -9.36 13.21
C ARG A 146 3.73 -8.97 14.22
N GLY A 147 2.65 -8.34 13.77
CA GLY A 147 1.48 -7.99 14.59
C GLY A 147 0.69 -9.18 15.12
N CYS A 148 0.69 -10.31 14.40
CA CYS A 148 0.07 -11.58 14.83
C CYS A 148 1.08 -12.53 15.50
N GLY A 149 2.39 -12.25 15.44
CA GLY A 149 3.45 -13.08 16.02
C GLY A 149 3.92 -14.25 15.16
N TRP A 150 3.55 -14.30 13.87
CA TRP A 150 3.80 -15.43 12.97
C TRP A 150 5.27 -15.55 12.56
N LEU A 151 5.81 -16.78 12.64
CA LEU A 151 7.20 -17.12 12.27
C LEU A 151 7.28 -18.12 11.12
N PHE A 152 6.26 -18.95 10.91
CA PHE A 152 6.21 -20.02 9.91
C PHE A 152 4.91 -19.99 9.08
N LEU A 153 4.84 -20.80 8.03
CA LEU A 153 3.60 -20.96 7.24
C LEU A 153 2.48 -21.71 7.97
N SER A 154 2.81 -22.45 9.04
CA SER A 154 1.85 -23.12 9.93
C SER A 154 1.00 -22.16 10.73
N ASP A 155 1.52 -20.96 11.00
CA ASP A 155 0.97 -20.03 11.98
C ASP A 155 -0.13 -19.14 11.37
N LEU A 156 -0.26 -19.17 10.03
CA LEU A 156 -1.14 -18.30 9.25
C LEU A 156 -2.63 -18.58 9.52
N SER A 157 -3.21 -17.83 10.46
CA SER A 157 -4.61 -17.94 10.88
C SER A 157 -5.48 -16.78 10.37
N ALA A 158 -6.67 -17.09 9.85
CA ALA A 158 -7.65 -16.07 9.48
C ALA A 158 -8.17 -15.31 10.71
N ASP A 159 -8.47 -16.03 11.79
CA ASP A 159 -9.06 -15.47 13.02
C ASP A 159 -8.07 -14.58 13.79
N GLU A 160 -6.77 -14.78 13.59
CA GLU A 160 -5.72 -13.89 14.12
C GLU A 160 -5.55 -12.65 13.27
N LEU A 161 -5.58 -12.78 11.95
CA LEU A 161 -5.57 -11.63 11.05
C LEU A 161 -6.78 -10.72 11.28
N ASP A 162 -7.97 -11.28 11.44
CA ASP A 162 -9.18 -10.47 11.67
C ASP A 162 -9.17 -9.80 13.05
N ARG A 163 -8.81 -10.52 14.12
CA ARG A 163 -8.60 -9.91 15.45
C ARG A 163 -7.55 -8.79 15.41
N TRP A 164 -6.44 -8.98 14.70
CA TRP A 164 -5.42 -7.94 14.55
C TRP A 164 -5.96 -6.74 13.77
N LEU A 165 -6.64 -6.97 12.64
CA LEU A 165 -7.21 -5.90 11.80
C LEU A 165 -8.33 -5.13 12.52
N ALA A 166 -9.20 -5.82 13.27
CA ALA A 166 -10.24 -5.21 14.10
C ALA A 166 -9.62 -4.30 15.17
N ALA A 167 -8.58 -4.78 15.87
CA ALA A 167 -7.80 -3.95 16.79
C ALA A 167 -7.15 -2.75 16.05
N GLN A 168 -6.68 -2.90 14.81
CA GLN A 168 -6.18 -1.75 14.03
C GLN A 168 -7.28 -0.75 13.63
N THR A 169 -8.55 -1.16 13.52
CA THR A 169 -9.67 -0.25 13.25
C THR A 169 -10.15 0.50 14.50
N GLU A 170 -10.05 -0.11 15.69
CA GLU A 170 -10.53 0.46 16.96
C GLU A 170 -9.48 1.32 17.69
N ASN A 171 -8.20 0.96 17.63
CA ASN A 171 -7.09 1.70 18.26
C ASN A 171 -6.93 3.13 17.70
N GLU A 172 -6.14 3.98 18.36
CA GLU A 172 -5.84 5.38 17.98
C GLU A 172 -5.49 5.58 16.49
N ARG A 173 -4.90 4.55 15.86
CA ARG A 173 -4.57 4.51 14.43
C ARG A 173 -5.80 4.68 13.51
N GLN A 174 -6.97 4.25 13.97
CA GLN A 174 -8.25 4.23 13.26
C GLN A 174 -8.10 3.78 11.80
N MET A 175 -7.75 2.52 11.55
CA MET A 175 -7.59 2.02 10.18
C MET A 175 -8.88 2.24 9.35
N GLY A 176 -8.74 2.70 8.10
CA GLY A 176 -9.86 2.92 7.19
C GLY A 176 -10.16 1.68 6.32
N PRO A 177 -11.40 1.49 5.81
CA PRO A 177 -11.78 0.32 5.01
C PRO A 177 -10.88 0.06 3.80
N SER A 178 -10.46 1.12 3.08
CA SER A 178 -9.53 0.99 1.95
C SER A 178 -8.10 0.58 2.35
N VAL A 179 -7.75 0.67 3.63
CA VAL A 179 -6.47 0.19 4.18
C VAL A 179 -6.62 -1.25 4.66
N TYR A 180 -7.67 -1.57 5.44
CA TYR A 180 -8.05 -2.93 5.85
C TYR A 180 -8.10 -3.87 4.63
N ASN A 181 -8.89 -3.51 3.61
CA ASN A 181 -9.00 -4.29 2.36
C ASN A 181 -7.67 -4.42 1.62
N GLY A 182 -6.72 -3.51 1.86
CA GLY A 182 -5.37 -3.56 1.33
C GLY A 182 -4.45 -4.58 2.03
N PHE A 183 -4.70 -4.91 3.29
CA PHE A 183 -4.06 -6.05 3.98
C PHE A 183 -4.68 -7.37 3.50
N VAL A 184 -6.02 -7.44 3.44
CA VAL A 184 -6.75 -8.60 2.90
C VAL A 184 -6.28 -8.94 1.48
N GLU A 185 -6.19 -7.95 0.57
CA GLU A 185 -5.66 -8.17 -0.79
C GLU A 185 -4.19 -8.59 -0.84
N ALA A 186 -3.38 -8.29 0.18
CA ALA A 186 -1.99 -8.73 0.26
C ALA A 186 -1.92 -10.20 0.70
N TRP A 187 -2.62 -10.57 1.78
CA TRP A 187 -2.67 -11.94 2.29
C TRP A 187 -3.36 -12.91 1.34
N SER A 188 -4.50 -12.53 0.75
CA SER A 188 -5.14 -13.35 -0.30
C SER A 188 -4.23 -13.55 -1.52
N ALA A 189 -3.38 -12.58 -1.88
CA ALA A 189 -2.44 -12.72 -2.98
C ALA A 189 -1.22 -13.59 -2.62
N PHE A 190 -0.72 -13.48 -1.39
CA PHE A 190 0.37 -14.29 -0.85
C PHE A 190 -0.05 -15.76 -0.70
N GLY A 191 -1.16 -16.03 -0.01
CA GLY A 191 -1.66 -17.39 0.19
C GLY A 191 -1.99 -18.12 -1.11
N ASN A 192 -2.57 -17.41 -2.11
CA ASN A 192 -2.77 -17.98 -3.45
C ASN A 192 -1.45 -18.31 -4.18
N TRP A 193 -0.38 -17.54 -3.96
CA TRP A 193 0.96 -17.87 -4.45
C TRP A 193 1.58 -19.06 -3.70
N CYS A 194 1.37 -19.18 -2.39
CA CYS A 194 1.82 -20.32 -1.58
C CYS A 194 1.21 -21.65 -2.04
N ILE A 195 -0.10 -21.69 -2.31
CA ILE A 195 -0.76 -22.89 -2.88
C ILE A 195 -0.51 -23.08 -4.39
N GLY A 196 0.31 -22.22 -5.01
CA GLY A 196 0.69 -22.35 -6.42
C GLY A 196 -0.35 -21.92 -7.46
N LYS A 197 -1.52 -21.39 -7.05
CA LYS A 197 -2.56 -20.86 -7.97
C LYS A 197 -2.07 -19.58 -8.66
N ARG A 198 -1.50 -19.69 -9.86
CA ARG A 198 -0.99 -18.55 -10.66
C ARG A 198 -2.05 -18.04 -11.65
N THR A 199 -2.80 -17.01 -11.27
CA THR A 199 -3.76 -16.35 -12.18
C THR A 199 -3.06 -15.44 -13.19
N LYS A 200 -3.31 -15.66 -14.49
CA LYS A 200 -2.89 -14.80 -15.61
C LYS A 200 -4.07 -14.57 -16.55
N GLY A 201 -4.76 -13.43 -16.37
CA GLY A 201 -6.07 -13.20 -16.99
C GLY A 201 -7.09 -14.21 -16.45
N LYS A 202 -7.98 -14.71 -17.31
CA LYS A 202 -8.96 -15.75 -16.94
C LYS A 202 -8.38 -17.17 -16.76
N ARG A 203 -7.09 -17.40 -17.06
CA ARG A 203 -6.46 -18.72 -16.95
C ARG A 203 -5.72 -18.85 -15.63
N GLN A 204 -6.02 -19.91 -14.90
CA GLN A 204 -5.22 -20.39 -13.77
C GLN A 204 -4.12 -21.30 -14.33
N PHE A 205 -2.90 -21.14 -13.84
CA PHE A 205 -1.76 -22.02 -14.09
C PHE A 205 -1.23 -22.49 -12.73
N GLU A 206 -0.62 -23.67 -12.68
CA GLU A 206 0.00 -24.14 -11.45
C GLU A 206 1.49 -23.76 -11.34
N SER A 207 2.02 -23.87 -10.13
CA SER A 207 3.41 -23.63 -9.77
C SER A 207 4.04 -24.96 -9.37
N ASN A 208 5.15 -25.35 -10.00
CA ASN A 208 5.90 -26.58 -9.65
C ASN A 208 6.41 -26.64 -8.19
N VAL A 209 6.22 -25.57 -7.42
CA VAL A 209 6.46 -25.52 -5.97
C VAL A 209 5.18 -25.02 -5.30
N ARG A 210 4.44 -25.95 -4.68
CA ARG A 210 3.43 -25.68 -3.65
C ARG A 210 4.13 -25.57 -2.29
N ARG A 211 3.72 -24.59 -1.47
CA ARG A 211 4.21 -24.33 -0.10
C ARG A 211 3.14 -24.61 0.97
N MET A 212 1.88 -24.65 0.56
CA MET A 212 0.70 -24.91 1.39
C MET A 212 -0.32 -25.71 0.56
N THR A 213 -1.23 -26.42 1.21
CA THR A 213 -2.33 -27.13 0.54
C THR A 213 -3.56 -26.24 0.33
N ILE A 214 -3.86 -25.36 1.29
CA ILE A 214 -5.02 -24.48 1.34
C ILE A 214 -4.54 -23.05 1.63
N ASN A 215 -5.23 -22.05 1.09
CA ASN A 215 -5.02 -20.65 1.43
C ASN A 215 -5.99 -20.27 2.57
N PRO A 216 -5.52 -19.97 3.80
CA PRO A 216 -6.40 -19.61 4.92
C PRO A 216 -7.13 -18.27 4.71
N PHE A 217 -6.66 -17.44 3.77
CA PHE A 217 -7.24 -16.13 3.44
C PHE A 217 -8.04 -16.17 2.12
N ASP A 218 -8.49 -17.34 1.68
CA ASP A 218 -9.41 -17.45 0.54
C ASP A 218 -10.81 -16.96 0.95
N LYS A 219 -11.44 -16.12 0.12
CA LYS A 219 -12.71 -15.41 0.41
C LYS A 219 -12.75 -14.59 1.72
N PHE A 220 -11.61 -14.24 2.31
CA PHE A 220 -11.54 -13.42 3.52
C PHE A 220 -12.33 -12.10 3.35
N PRO A 221 -13.14 -11.67 4.34
CA PRO A 221 -14.09 -10.56 4.20
C PRO A 221 -13.42 -9.22 3.86
N LYS A 222 -14.17 -8.34 3.20
CA LYS A 222 -13.78 -6.95 2.91
C LYS A 222 -14.82 -5.99 3.47
N LEU A 223 -14.36 -4.93 4.12
CA LEU A 223 -15.21 -3.84 4.59
C LEU A 223 -15.73 -2.99 3.41
N ASP A 224 -16.98 -2.53 3.48
CA ASP A 224 -17.53 -1.66 2.45
C ASP A 224 -16.93 -0.24 2.52
N VAL A 225 -16.15 0.11 1.50
CA VAL A 225 -15.48 1.40 1.37
C VAL A 225 -16.46 2.54 1.05
N ASN A 226 -17.71 2.23 0.68
CA ASN A 226 -18.74 3.23 0.39
C ASN A 226 -19.45 3.72 1.65
N GLN A 227 -19.66 2.85 2.64
CA GLN A 227 -20.28 3.20 3.92
C GLN A 227 -19.38 4.17 4.71
N ASP A 228 -18.14 3.77 5.03
CA ASP A 228 -17.14 4.63 5.66
C ASP A 228 -16.19 5.26 4.63
N ARG A 229 -16.76 6.13 3.77
CA ARG A 229 -15.97 6.92 2.80
C ARG A 229 -15.39 8.19 3.46
N ARG A 230 -14.37 8.02 4.30
CA ARG A 230 -13.63 9.11 5.01
C ARG A 230 -13.02 10.23 4.15
N ARG A 231 -13.07 10.12 2.82
CA ARG A 231 -12.58 11.15 1.87
C ARG A 231 -13.58 11.32 0.73
N LYS A 232 -14.60 12.14 0.99
CA LYS A 232 -15.42 12.79 -0.04
C LYS A 232 -14.68 14.04 -0.53
N ALA A 233 -14.84 14.39 -1.80
CA ALA A 233 -14.13 15.51 -2.42
C ALA A 233 -15.11 16.67 -2.64
N LYS A 234 -14.89 17.81 -1.97
CA LYS A 234 -15.67 19.04 -2.19
C LYS A 234 -15.43 19.53 -3.63
N ALA A 235 -16.49 19.70 -4.42
CA ALA A 235 -16.39 20.43 -5.68
C ALA A 235 -16.33 21.94 -5.39
N LEU A 236 -15.51 22.68 -6.13
CA LEU A 236 -15.41 24.13 -5.99
C LEU A 236 -16.39 24.82 -6.96
N ASN A 237 -17.11 25.83 -6.48
CA ASN A 237 -17.95 26.68 -7.31
C ASN A 237 -17.11 27.66 -8.17
N GLU A 238 -17.73 28.41 -9.07
CA GLU A 238 -17.00 29.28 -10.01
C GLU A 238 -16.22 30.42 -9.34
N ASP A 239 -16.80 31.06 -8.31
CA ASP A 239 -16.12 32.08 -7.49
C ASP A 239 -14.96 31.50 -6.68
N GLU A 240 -15.14 30.34 -6.03
CA GLU A 240 -14.05 29.62 -5.34
C GLU A 240 -12.91 29.26 -6.31
N LEU A 241 -13.22 28.86 -7.55
CA LEU A 241 -12.22 28.57 -8.57
C LEU A 241 -11.47 29.84 -9.01
N LEU A 242 -12.15 30.96 -9.21
CA LEU A 242 -11.55 32.25 -9.54
C LEU A 242 -10.65 32.76 -8.41
N ARG A 243 -11.16 32.82 -7.16
CA ARG A 243 -10.40 33.22 -5.97
C ARG A 243 -9.18 32.33 -5.72
N LEU A 244 -9.29 31.02 -5.96
CA LEU A 244 -8.15 30.09 -5.84
C LEU A 244 -7.07 30.35 -6.92
N ILE A 245 -7.47 30.64 -8.17
CA ILE A 245 -6.53 30.93 -9.26
C ILE A 245 -5.84 32.28 -9.03
N GLU A 246 -6.56 33.30 -8.55
CA GLU A 246 -5.98 34.59 -8.22
C GLU A 246 -5.04 34.52 -7.01
N ALA A 247 -5.44 33.84 -5.93
CA ALA A 247 -4.56 33.61 -4.79
C ALA A 247 -3.30 32.82 -5.21
N ALA A 248 -3.42 31.81 -6.07
CA ALA A 248 -2.26 31.08 -6.59
C ALA A 248 -1.27 31.97 -7.35
N LYS A 249 -1.78 32.98 -8.07
CA LYS A 249 -1.02 33.97 -8.84
C LYS A 249 -0.32 35.00 -7.95
N ASN A 250 -1.05 35.57 -6.98
CA ASN A 250 -0.60 36.75 -6.23
C ASN A 250 0.18 36.37 -4.94
N ARG A 251 -0.26 35.33 -4.24
CA ARG A 251 0.27 34.93 -2.92
C ARG A 251 1.79 34.69 -2.87
N PRO A 252 2.52 34.23 -3.91
CA PRO A 252 3.98 34.06 -3.83
C PRO A 252 4.75 35.36 -3.64
N LEU A 253 4.26 36.45 -4.25
CA LEU A 253 4.84 37.78 -4.10
C LEU A 253 4.48 38.35 -2.72
N GLU A 254 3.21 38.24 -2.33
CA GLU A 254 2.71 38.68 -1.02
C GLU A 254 3.40 37.94 0.14
N ASP A 255 3.54 36.60 0.07
CA ASP A 255 4.26 35.74 1.02
C ASP A 255 5.71 36.20 1.30
N ALA A 256 6.30 36.96 0.38
CA ALA A 256 7.67 37.46 0.44
C ALA A 256 7.76 38.95 0.80
N MET A 257 6.74 39.76 0.48
CA MET A 257 6.60 41.14 0.95
C MET A 257 6.14 41.20 2.43
N THR A 258 5.41 40.18 2.90
CA THR A 258 4.86 40.12 4.26
C THR A 258 5.93 39.77 5.31
N VAL A 259 6.07 40.67 6.30
CA VAL A 259 6.88 40.48 7.50
C VAL A 259 6.32 39.32 8.35
N ARG A 260 7.18 38.37 8.73
CA ARG A 260 6.77 37.13 9.45
C ARG A 260 7.08 37.09 10.94
N ARG A 261 7.81 38.07 11.48
CA ARG A 261 8.27 38.15 12.88
C ARG A 261 8.45 39.62 13.28
N GLY A 262 8.31 39.93 14.57
CA GLY A 262 8.49 41.28 15.11
C GLY A 262 7.21 42.13 15.07
N PRO A 263 7.26 43.41 15.47
CA PRO A 263 6.07 44.24 15.70
C PRO A 263 5.23 44.47 14.43
N ASN A 264 5.85 44.47 13.25
CA ASN A 264 5.18 44.69 11.97
C ASN A 264 4.68 43.39 11.30
N GLN A 265 4.56 42.28 12.06
CA GLN A 265 4.13 40.99 11.52
C GLN A 265 2.78 41.09 10.79
N GLY A 266 2.72 40.54 9.58
CA GLY A 266 1.57 40.61 8.67
C GLY A 266 1.63 41.77 7.65
N GLN A 267 2.38 42.84 7.93
CA GLN A 267 2.48 43.99 7.01
C GLN A 267 3.36 43.66 5.78
N LYS A 268 2.96 44.18 4.60
CA LYS A 268 3.63 43.97 3.30
C LYS A 268 4.83 44.91 3.08
N THR A 269 5.66 45.12 4.11
CA THR A 269 6.66 46.20 4.17
C THR A 269 8.05 45.80 3.67
N ILE A 270 8.29 44.53 3.32
CA ILE A 270 9.60 44.07 2.82
C ILE A 270 9.79 44.54 1.37
N LYS A 271 10.81 45.39 1.14
CA LYS A 271 11.29 45.73 -0.20
C LYS A 271 12.03 44.53 -0.80
N LEU A 272 11.64 44.14 -2.01
CA LEU A 272 12.26 43.06 -2.79
C LEU A 272 13.01 43.66 -3.99
N SER A 273 14.01 42.95 -4.51
CA SER A 273 14.67 43.34 -5.77
C SER A 273 13.79 43.01 -6.99
N ASP A 274 13.94 43.76 -8.08
CA ASP A 274 13.13 43.57 -9.29
C ASP A 274 13.27 42.17 -9.89
N GLN A 275 14.48 41.58 -9.80
CA GLN A 275 14.69 40.18 -10.17
C GLN A 275 13.81 39.26 -9.32
N ARG A 276 13.79 39.44 -8.00
CA ARG A 276 13.01 38.59 -7.11
C ARG A 276 11.51 38.78 -7.29
N ILE A 277 11.06 40.00 -7.63
CA ILE A 277 9.68 40.28 -8.01
C ILE A 277 9.31 39.51 -9.30
N ARG A 278 10.18 39.54 -10.33
CA ARG A 278 9.98 38.77 -11.58
C ARG A 278 9.90 37.27 -11.32
N GLU A 279 10.83 36.71 -10.57
CA GLU A 279 10.85 35.27 -10.18
C GLU A 279 9.56 34.84 -9.47
N LEU A 280 9.11 35.60 -8.47
CA LEU A 280 7.90 35.27 -7.69
C LEU A 280 6.63 35.44 -8.51
N THR A 281 6.58 36.44 -9.39
CA THR A 281 5.48 36.66 -10.35
C THR A 281 5.38 35.48 -11.32
N GLN A 282 6.49 35.02 -11.88
CA GLN A 282 6.54 33.86 -12.78
C GLN A 282 6.11 32.57 -12.05
N LEU A 283 6.55 32.36 -10.80
CA LEU A 283 6.15 31.22 -9.97
C LEU A 283 4.64 31.23 -9.62
N GLY A 284 4.05 32.42 -9.45
CA GLY A 284 2.61 32.59 -9.29
C GLY A 284 1.83 32.29 -10.56
N GLN A 285 2.27 32.81 -11.70
CA GLN A 285 1.69 32.49 -13.01
C GLN A 285 1.74 30.98 -13.28
N GLU A 286 2.86 30.31 -13.00
CA GLU A 286 2.97 28.85 -13.12
C GLU A 286 1.94 28.12 -12.26
N ARG A 287 1.79 28.50 -10.99
CA ARG A 287 0.83 27.86 -10.07
C ARG A 287 -0.62 28.06 -10.51
N ALA A 288 -0.97 29.27 -10.93
CA ALA A 288 -2.29 29.60 -11.45
C ALA A 288 -2.60 28.74 -12.69
N LEU A 289 -1.64 28.58 -13.61
CA LEU A 289 -1.78 27.72 -14.79
C LEU A 289 -1.85 26.22 -14.44
N ILE A 290 -1.11 25.74 -13.44
CA ILE A 290 -1.24 24.36 -12.94
C ILE A 290 -2.68 24.09 -12.46
N TYR A 291 -3.26 24.99 -11.66
CA TYR A 291 -4.63 24.83 -11.18
C TYR A 291 -5.64 24.96 -12.32
N LYS A 292 -5.57 26.02 -13.14
CA LYS A 292 -6.47 26.24 -14.29
C LYS A 292 -6.43 25.07 -15.28
N THR A 293 -5.25 24.51 -15.56
CA THR A 293 -5.11 23.30 -16.39
C THR A 293 -5.76 22.10 -15.72
N ALA A 294 -5.48 21.84 -14.43
CA ALA A 294 -6.05 20.71 -13.70
C ALA A 294 -7.59 20.75 -13.66
N ILE A 295 -8.17 21.94 -13.56
CA ILE A 295 -9.61 22.20 -13.63
C ILE A 295 -10.12 21.93 -15.05
N LEU A 296 -9.65 22.66 -16.07
CA LEU A 296 -10.27 22.63 -17.40
C LEU A 296 -10.00 21.33 -18.21
N THR A 297 -9.02 20.51 -17.82
CA THR A 297 -8.64 19.27 -18.53
C THR A 297 -8.82 17.99 -17.71
N GLY A 298 -9.05 18.13 -16.40
CA GLY A 298 -9.12 17.01 -15.47
C GLY A 298 -7.85 16.15 -15.43
N LEU A 299 -6.67 16.69 -15.80
CA LEU A 299 -5.40 15.96 -15.73
C LEU A 299 -5.08 15.57 -14.27
N ARG A 300 -4.61 14.34 -14.07
CA ARG A 300 -4.17 13.85 -12.74
C ARG A 300 -2.84 14.51 -12.36
N MET A 301 -2.54 14.61 -11.06
CA MET A 301 -1.32 15.29 -10.57
C MET A 301 -0.02 14.78 -11.21
N ASN A 302 0.09 13.47 -11.48
CA ASN A 302 1.27 12.88 -12.15
C ASN A 302 1.24 13.05 -13.68
N GLU A 303 0.05 13.20 -14.29
CA GLU A 303 -0.08 13.57 -15.72
C GLU A 303 0.45 15.00 -15.91
N LEU A 304 0.06 15.94 -15.06
CA LEU A 304 0.60 17.32 -15.05
C LEU A 304 2.11 17.37 -14.78
N ARG A 305 2.61 16.56 -13.83
CA ARG A 305 4.05 16.47 -13.48
C ARG A 305 4.93 15.94 -14.62
N THR A 306 4.36 15.19 -15.57
CA THR A 306 5.10 14.52 -16.66
C THR A 306 4.77 15.10 -18.04
N LEU A 307 3.95 16.16 -18.08
CA LEU A 307 3.53 16.84 -19.30
C LEU A 307 4.69 17.63 -19.90
N GLN A 308 5.09 17.28 -21.13
CA GLN A 308 6.15 17.97 -21.87
C GLN A 308 5.57 18.95 -22.89
N VAL A 309 6.36 19.94 -23.34
CA VAL A 309 5.91 20.91 -24.35
C VAL A 309 5.48 20.22 -25.66
N MET A 310 6.15 19.11 -26.04
CA MET A 310 5.76 18.27 -27.18
C MET A 310 4.40 17.56 -27.04
N ASP A 311 3.88 17.45 -25.82
CA ASP A 311 2.59 16.80 -25.55
C ASP A 311 1.41 17.78 -25.78
N ILE A 312 1.65 19.05 -26.10
CA ILE A 312 0.61 20.05 -26.40
C ILE A 312 0.58 20.38 -27.90
N SER A 313 -0.62 20.49 -28.45
CA SER A 313 -0.90 20.99 -29.80
C SER A 313 -1.76 22.27 -29.73
N PHE A 314 -1.40 23.26 -30.54
CA PHE A 314 -2.05 24.58 -30.62
C PHE A 314 -2.72 24.85 -31.99
N GLY A 315 -3.04 23.81 -32.76
CA GLY A 315 -3.81 23.94 -34.01
C GLY A 315 -5.29 24.25 -33.78
N ASP A 316 -6.08 24.26 -34.86
CA ASP A 316 -7.49 24.71 -34.92
C ASP A 316 -8.39 24.13 -33.81
N VAL A 317 -8.16 22.84 -33.48
CA VAL A 317 -8.62 22.20 -32.25
C VAL A 317 -7.39 21.96 -31.36
N PRO A 318 -7.11 22.81 -30.36
CA PRO A 318 -5.96 22.63 -29.49
C PRO A 318 -6.19 21.47 -28.52
N PHE A 319 -5.16 20.69 -28.22
CA PHE A 319 -5.27 19.51 -27.36
C PHE A 319 -3.99 19.16 -26.61
N VAL A 320 -4.14 18.42 -25.52
CA VAL A 320 -3.06 17.71 -24.81
C VAL A 320 -3.08 16.24 -25.21
N ARG A 321 -1.93 15.67 -25.55
CA ARG A 321 -1.73 14.25 -25.86
C ARG A 321 -1.05 13.54 -24.70
N LEU A 322 -1.80 12.72 -23.96
CA LEU A 322 -1.23 11.82 -22.97
C LEU A 322 -0.61 10.60 -23.64
N GLN A 323 0.72 10.49 -23.54
CA GLN A 323 1.46 9.32 -24.00
C GLN A 323 1.07 8.07 -23.19
N ALA A 324 0.83 6.94 -23.86
CA ALA A 324 0.43 5.69 -23.21
C ALA A 324 1.42 5.25 -22.11
N ALA A 325 2.73 5.47 -22.29
CA ALA A 325 3.74 5.16 -21.27
C ALA A 325 3.56 5.95 -19.95
N LYS A 326 2.97 7.14 -20.01
CA LYS A 326 2.74 8.05 -18.85
C LYS A 326 1.35 7.90 -18.22
N GLU A 327 0.39 7.26 -18.91
CA GLU A 327 -1.00 7.14 -18.46
C GLU A 327 -1.23 5.93 -17.54
N LYS A 328 -2.04 6.09 -16.47
CA LYS A 328 -2.43 5.00 -15.56
C LYS A 328 -3.02 3.76 -16.27
N ASN A 329 -3.72 3.95 -17.39
CA ASN A 329 -4.39 2.87 -18.14
C ASN A 329 -3.59 2.38 -19.35
N ARG A 330 -2.49 3.06 -19.71
CA ARG A 330 -1.63 2.78 -20.88
C ARG A 330 -2.34 2.66 -22.24
N GLN A 331 -3.45 3.38 -22.44
CA GLN A 331 -4.09 3.46 -23.76
C GLN A 331 -3.66 4.71 -24.51
N GLY A 332 -3.40 5.80 -23.78
CA GLY A 332 -3.12 7.11 -24.36
C GLY A 332 -4.41 7.81 -24.76
N SER A 333 -4.43 9.14 -24.66
CA SER A 333 -5.63 9.94 -24.90
C SER A 333 -5.26 11.33 -25.37
N SER A 334 -6.01 11.87 -26.34
CA SER A 334 -6.13 13.31 -26.49
C SER A 334 -7.08 13.87 -25.42
N VAL A 335 -6.91 15.14 -25.07
CA VAL A 335 -7.84 15.94 -24.25
C VAL A 335 -7.94 17.32 -24.90
N PRO A 336 -9.13 17.77 -25.34
CA PRO A 336 -9.26 19.08 -25.96
C PRO A 336 -8.98 20.20 -24.94
N LEU A 337 -8.39 21.30 -25.41
CA LEU A 337 -8.15 22.50 -24.61
C LEU A 337 -9.22 23.56 -24.90
N ARG A 338 -9.66 24.27 -23.87
CA ARG A 338 -10.46 25.51 -24.06
C ARG A 338 -9.54 26.58 -24.66
N ARG A 339 -10.05 27.39 -25.60
CA ARG A 339 -9.25 28.32 -26.43
C ARG A 339 -8.42 29.32 -25.61
N ASP A 340 -8.95 29.81 -24.49
CA ASP A 340 -8.24 30.70 -23.55
C ASP A 340 -7.05 30.00 -22.87
N LEU A 341 -7.26 28.77 -22.39
CA LEU A 341 -6.18 27.97 -21.80
C LEU A 341 -5.13 27.59 -22.85
N ALA A 342 -5.54 27.29 -24.08
CA ALA A 342 -4.60 27.03 -25.18
C ALA A 342 -3.72 28.26 -25.46
N TYR A 343 -4.29 29.46 -25.49
CA TYR A 343 -3.55 30.72 -25.66
C TYR A 343 -2.58 31.00 -24.49
N GLU A 344 -3.06 30.86 -23.25
CA GLU A 344 -2.20 31.04 -22.06
C GLU A 344 -1.05 30.03 -22.01
N LEU A 345 -1.32 28.76 -22.34
CA LEU A 345 -0.31 27.72 -22.46
C LEU A 345 0.67 28.03 -23.60
N SER A 346 0.22 28.53 -24.75
CA SER A 346 1.14 28.84 -25.87
C SER A 346 2.10 29.98 -25.52
N GLN A 347 1.64 31.00 -24.79
CA GLN A 347 2.54 32.03 -24.24
C GLN A 347 3.48 31.45 -23.17
N TRP A 348 2.98 30.60 -22.27
CA TRP A 348 3.76 29.97 -21.20
C TRP A 348 4.82 28.95 -21.69
N THR A 349 4.64 28.37 -22.88
CA THR A 349 5.60 27.46 -23.52
C THR A 349 6.49 28.15 -24.56
N LYS A 350 6.27 29.43 -24.86
CA LYS A 350 7.05 30.18 -25.84
C LYS A 350 8.53 30.21 -25.45
N GLY A 351 9.41 29.70 -26.33
CA GLY A 351 10.85 29.63 -26.10
C GLY A 351 11.32 28.46 -25.22
N LYS A 352 10.44 27.55 -24.76
CA LYS A 352 10.84 26.29 -24.11
C LYS A 352 11.11 25.21 -25.16
N GLU A 353 12.04 24.30 -24.91
CA GLU A 353 12.29 23.15 -25.77
C GLU A 353 11.12 22.17 -25.72
N ARG A 354 10.93 21.43 -26.82
CA ARG A 354 9.88 20.40 -26.95
C ARG A 354 9.95 19.32 -25.86
N THR A 355 11.14 19.04 -25.36
CA THR A 355 11.48 18.04 -24.33
C THR A 355 11.28 18.53 -22.90
N ASN A 356 11.24 19.85 -22.65
CA ASN A 356 11.05 20.38 -21.30
C ASN A 356 9.65 20.05 -20.76
N LEU A 357 9.53 20.00 -19.43
CA LEU A 357 8.23 19.98 -18.77
C LEU A 357 7.52 21.33 -18.94
N VAL A 358 6.20 21.29 -19.09
CA VAL A 358 5.35 22.50 -19.16
C VAL A 358 5.33 23.21 -17.80
N PHE A 359 5.33 22.43 -16.72
CA PHE A 359 5.19 22.88 -15.33
C PHE A 359 6.17 22.18 -14.37
N ASN A 360 6.80 22.95 -13.49
CA ASN A 360 7.51 22.43 -12.32
C ASN A 360 6.55 22.17 -11.16
N VAL A 361 5.75 21.11 -11.24
CA VAL A 361 4.77 20.75 -10.19
C VAL A 361 5.51 20.28 -8.92
N PRO A 362 5.45 20.98 -7.76
CA PRO A 362 6.20 20.57 -6.57
C PRO A 362 5.67 19.25 -5.98
N ALA A 363 6.52 18.49 -5.26
CA ALA A 363 6.05 17.31 -4.52
C ALA A 363 5.04 17.71 -3.42
N GLY A 364 5.33 18.81 -2.71
CA GLY A 364 4.47 19.38 -1.68
C GLY A 364 3.29 20.23 -2.18
N ILE A 365 2.82 20.07 -3.44
CA ILE A 365 1.78 20.93 -4.02
C ILE A 365 0.49 20.99 -3.18
N LEU A 366 0.10 19.91 -2.48
CA LEU A 366 -1.04 19.94 -1.55
C LEU A 366 -0.81 20.85 -0.33
N LYS A 367 0.43 20.90 0.22
CA LYS A 367 0.79 21.84 1.31
C LYS A 367 0.76 23.29 0.81
N ILE A 368 1.11 23.53 -0.46
CA ILE A 368 1.03 24.85 -1.10
C ILE A 368 -0.43 25.26 -1.30
N MET A 369 -1.24 24.38 -1.90
CA MET A 369 -2.68 24.57 -2.16
C MET A 369 -3.48 24.87 -0.88
N ASN A 370 -3.19 24.18 0.23
CA ASN A 370 -3.85 24.46 1.51
C ASN A 370 -3.75 25.94 1.95
N ARG A 371 -2.63 26.62 1.65
CA ARG A 371 -2.44 28.06 1.95
C ARG A 371 -2.77 28.99 0.78
N ASP A 372 -3.02 28.47 -0.43
CA ASP A 372 -3.73 29.24 -1.46
C ASP A 372 -5.22 29.34 -1.11
N LEU A 373 -5.85 28.23 -0.66
CA LEU A 373 -7.22 28.21 -0.16
C LEU A 373 -7.42 29.15 1.04
N LEU A 374 -6.48 29.15 2.00
CA LEU A 374 -6.52 30.06 3.15
C LEU A 374 -6.44 31.54 2.71
N ALA A 375 -5.53 31.88 1.78
CA ALA A 375 -5.41 33.24 1.24
C ALA A 375 -6.67 33.66 0.44
N ALA A 376 -7.26 32.72 -0.31
CA ALA A 376 -8.49 32.92 -1.07
C ALA A 376 -9.76 33.00 -0.19
N LYS A 377 -9.67 32.74 1.13
CA LYS A 377 -10.81 32.57 2.05
C LYS A 377 -11.79 31.49 1.57
N ILE A 378 -11.26 30.30 1.29
CA ILE A 378 -12.03 29.13 0.85
C ILE A 378 -11.88 28.04 1.90
N ASP A 379 -12.99 27.67 2.53
CA ASP A 379 -13.00 26.59 3.50
C ASP A 379 -12.67 25.26 2.84
N LYS A 380 -11.59 24.65 3.33
CA LYS A 380 -11.03 23.41 2.83
C LYS A 380 -11.94 22.20 3.07
N GLN A 381 -12.78 22.26 4.10
CA GLN A 381 -13.75 21.23 4.44
C GLN A 381 -15.10 21.90 4.62
N ASP A 382 -16.16 21.26 4.14
CA ASP A 382 -17.54 21.71 4.32
C ASP A 382 -18.25 20.96 5.47
N ALA A 383 -19.46 21.42 5.81
CA ALA A 383 -20.30 20.82 6.84
C ALA A 383 -20.59 19.33 6.60
N ASP A 384 -20.63 18.89 5.32
CA ASP A 384 -20.83 17.50 4.90
C ASP A 384 -19.56 16.63 5.06
N GLY A 385 -18.47 17.22 5.54
CA GLY A 385 -17.17 16.55 5.73
C GLY A 385 -16.38 16.30 4.45
N SER A 386 -16.77 16.90 3.32
CA SER A 386 -16.06 16.78 2.04
C SER A 386 -14.88 17.74 1.98
N VAL A 387 -13.75 17.28 1.45
CA VAL A 387 -12.46 17.96 1.59
C VAL A 387 -11.87 18.37 0.24
N ILE A 388 -11.36 19.60 0.15
CA ILE A 388 -10.55 20.07 -0.96
C ILE A 388 -9.14 19.48 -0.84
N HIS A 389 -8.80 18.68 -1.84
CA HIS A 389 -7.47 18.13 -2.11
C HIS A 389 -7.19 18.25 -3.61
N PHE A 390 -5.96 18.05 -4.09
CA PHE A 390 -5.62 18.32 -5.50
C PHE A 390 -6.52 17.57 -6.52
N HIS A 391 -6.99 16.36 -6.21
CA HIS A 391 -7.92 15.62 -7.08
C HIS A 391 -9.34 16.24 -7.16
N ALA A 392 -9.70 17.12 -6.21
CA ALA A 392 -10.99 17.81 -6.19
C ALA A 392 -11.15 18.80 -7.34
N LEU A 393 -10.06 19.35 -7.89
CA LEU A 393 -10.10 20.17 -9.12
C LEU A 393 -10.70 19.38 -10.29
N ARG A 394 -10.41 18.07 -10.37
CA ARG A 394 -10.96 17.16 -11.37
C ARG A 394 -12.38 16.69 -11.04
N HIS A 395 -12.74 16.54 -9.76
CA HIS A 395 -14.15 16.34 -9.37
C HIS A 395 -15.01 17.57 -9.70
N SER A 396 -14.44 18.77 -9.53
CA SER A 396 -15.08 20.04 -9.89
C SER A 396 -15.35 20.08 -11.40
N LEU A 397 -14.39 19.71 -12.26
CA LEU A 397 -14.65 19.57 -13.71
C LEU A 397 -15.83 18.64 -14.01
N GLY A 398 -15.86 17.45 -13.39
CA GLY A 398 -16.96 16.51 -13.58
C GLY A 398 -18.31 17.13 -13.22
N THR A 399 -18.37 17.80 -12.06
CA THR A 399 -19.58 18.46 -11.56
C THR A 399 -20.01 19.61 -12.46
N HIS A 400 -19.08 20.45 -12.94
CA HIS A 400 -19.35 21.55 -13.87
C HIS A 400 -19.80 21.05 -15.25
N LEU A 401 -19.24 19.96 -15.77
CA LEU A 401 -19.74 19.30 -17.00
C LEU A 401 -21.18 18.78 -16.81
N SER A 402 -21.48 18.18 -15.66
CA SER A 402 -22.84 17.70 -15.33
C SER A 402 -23.84 18.86 -15.20
N ARG A 403 -23.45 19.95 -14.51
CA ARG A 403 -24.23 21.20 -14.38
C ARG A 403 -24.47 21.87 -15.74
N ALA A 404 -23.53 21.76 -16.67
CA ALA A 404 -23.65 22.26 -18.05
C ALA A 404 -24.41 21.31 -18.99
N GLY A 405 -25.09 20.27 -18.47
CA GLY A 405 -25.89 19.34 -19.28
C GLY A 405 -25.08 18.42 -20.20
N VAL A 406 -23.76 18.31 -20.02
CA VAL A 406 -22.91 17.51 -20.92
C VAL A 406 -23.20 16.02 -20.71
N ALA A 407 -23.67 15.36 -21.76
CA ALA A 407 -24.05 13.95 -21.74
C ALA A 407 -22.99 13.06 -21.05
N PRO A 408 -23.38 12.13 -20.14
CA PRO A 408 -22.44 11.36 -19.32
C PRO A 408 -21.37 10.59 -20.10
N ARG A 409 -21.66 10.16 -21.33
CA ARG A 409 -20.67 9.49 -22.21
C ARG A 409 -19.60 10.45 -22.74
N THR A 410 -19.97 11.68 -23.11
CA THR A 410 -19.04 12.73 -23.55
C THR A 410 -18.14 13.15 -22.40
N ALA A 411 -18.72 13.36 -21.21
CA ALA A 411 -17.95 13.72 -20.03
C ALA A 411 -17.15 12.52 -19.46
N GLN A 412 -17.57 11.25 -19.64
CA GLN A 412 -16.72 10.07 -19.40
C GLN A 412 -15.44 10.12 -20.25
N ALA A 413 -15.57 10.47 -21.54
CA ALA A 413 -14.45 10.56 -22.47
C ALA A 413 -13.49 11.70 -22.08
N LEU A 414 -14.01 12.91 -21.84
CA LEU A 414 -13.23 14.07 -21.37
C LEU A 414 -12.46 13.74 -20.08
N MET A 415 -13.13 13.10 -19.11
CA MET A 415 -12.50 12.71 -17.85
C MET A 415 -11.56 11.51 -17.99
N ARG A 416 -11.63 10.70 -19.05
CA ARG A 416 -10.84 9.46 -19.22
C ARG A 416 -11.12 8.47 -18.07
N HIS A 417 -12.40 8.13 -17.89
CA HIS A 417 -12.85 7.09 -16.96
C HIS A 417 -13.12 5.77 -17.69
N SER A 418 -12.52 4.68 -17.22
CA SER A 418 -12.67 3.33 -17.81
C SER A 418 -14.07 2.74 -17.63
N ASN A 419 -14.78 3.10 -16.57
CA ASN A 419 -16.14 2.66 -16.28
C ASN A 419 -17.05 3.89 -16.07
N ILE A 420 -18.26 3.86 -16.62
CA ILE A 420 -19.28 4.92 -16.46
C ILE A 420 -19.70 5.11 -14.98
N ASN A 421 -19.61 4.07 -14.14
CA ASN A 421 -19.95 4.19 -12.72
C ASN A 421 -18.99 5.13 -11.96
N LEU A 422 -17.71 5.20 -12.35
CA LEU A 422 -16.75 6.19 -11.81
C LEU A 422 -17.16 7.62 -12.16
N THR A 423 -17.84 7.77 -13.29
CA THR A 423 -18.29 9.04 -13.87
C THR A 423 -19.56 9.52 -13.16
N MET A 424 -20.59 8.66 -13.08
CA MET A 424 -21.83 8.97 -12.34
C MET A 424 -21.54 9.27 -10.86
N ASN A 425 -20.73 8.43 -10.19
CA ASN A 425 -20.36 8.62 -8.77
C ASN A 425 -19.38 9.80 -8.52
N THR A 426 -19.05 10.56 -9.56
CA THR A 426 -18.23 11.80 -9.50
C THR A 426 -19.07 13.07 -9.67
N TYR A 427 -20.32 12.97 -10.17
CA TYR A 427 -21.18 14.14 -10.46
C TYR A 427 -22.01 14.63 -9.28
N THR A 428 -22.05 13.89 -8.18
CA THR A 428 -23.03 14.06 -7.11
C THR A 428 -22.55 14.96 -5.96
N ASP A 429 -21.82 16.06 -6.24
CA ASP A 429 -21.80 17.17 -5.27
C ASP A 429 -23.14 17.90 -5.38
N SER A 430 -24.09 17.44 -4.58
CA SER A 430 -25.52 17.72 -4.76
C SER A 430 -25.94 19.17 -4.46
N ARG A 431 -24.97 20.05 -4.17
CA ARG A 431 -25.13 21.49 -3.93
C ARG A 431 -24.93 22.33 -5.19
N LEU A 432 -24.19 21.81 -6.18
CA LEU A 432 -23.93 22.50 -7.46
C LEU A 432 -24.93 22.09 -8.56
N LEU A 433 -25.69 21.01 -8.33
CA LEU A 433 -26.81 20.57 -9.15
C LEU A 433 -28.07 21.35 -8.75
N ASP A 434 -28.73 21.96 -9.73
CA ASP A 434 -30.00 22.65 -9.51
C ASP A 434 -31.16 21.64 -9.46
N LYS A 435 -31.37 21.08 -8.26
CA LYS A 435 -32.49 20.16 -7.99
C LYS A 435 -33.86 20.84 -8.06
N ALA A 436 -33.93 22.15 -7.82
CA ALA A 436 -35.19 22.88 -7.78
C ALA A 436 -35.73 23.05 -9.20
N SER A 437 -34.91 23.61 -10.10
CA SER A 437 -35.27 23.74 -11.53
C SER A 437 -35.49 22.37 -12.20
N ALA A 438 -34.84 21.31 -11.72
CA ALA A 438 -35.05 19.94 -12.20
C ALA A 438 -36.33 19.25 -11.67
N ILE A 439 -37.01 19.85 -10.68
CA ILE A 439 -38.36 19.47 -10.23
C ILE A 439 -39.40 20.36 -10.92
N GLU A 440 -39.11 21.66 -11.06
CA GLU A 440 -39.94 22.61 -11.83
C GLU A 440 -40.00 22.33 -13.34
N SER A 441 -39.18 21.41 -13.87
CA SER A 441 -39.29 20.92 -15.26
C SER A 441 -40.17 19.67 -15.41
N ILE A 442 -40.84 19.22 -14.34
CA ILE A 442 -41.74 18.06 -14.36
C ILE A 442 -43.18 18.53 -14.62
N ASP A 443 -43.55 18.69 -15.90
CA ASP A 443 -44.88 19.19 -16.33
C ASP A 443 -46.06 18.23 -16.07
N ILE A 444 -45.82 17.05 -15.48
CA ILE A 444 -46.79 15.94 -15.37
C ILE A 444 -48.09 16.31 -14.61
N LEU A 445 -48.07 17.35 -13.77
CA LEU A 445 -49.22 17.78 -12.96
C LEU A 445 -49.42 19.31 -12.89
N ARG A 446 -48.90 20.11 -13.86
CA ARG A 446 -49.06 21.58 -13.81
C ARG A 446 -50.52 22.01 -14.01
N PRO A 447 -51.18 22.69 -13.04
CA PRO A 447 -52.49 23.29 -13.25
C PRO A 447 -52.32 24.61 -14.01
N GLU A 448 -53.17 24.87 -15.01
CA GLU A 448 -53.08 26.03 -15.92
C GLU A 448 -53.14 27.41 -15.23
N LEU A 449 -53.55 27.46 -13.95
CA LEU A 449 -53.78 28.67 -13.15
C LEU A 449 -53.05 28.66 -11.79
N ALA A 450 -52.04 27.81 -11.60
CA ALA A 450 -51.26 27.79 -10.36
C ALA A 450 -50.30 29.00 -10.27
N PRO A 451 -50.23 29.73 -9.14
CA PRO A 451 -49.27 30.82 -8.96
C PRO A 451 -47.84 30.28 -8.88
N THR A 452 -46.92 30.93 -9.59
CA THR A 452 -45.52 30.48 -9.82
C THR A 452 -44.61 30.51 -8.57
N LEU A 453 -45.13 30.87 -7.40
CA LEU A 453 -44.37 30.99 -6.15
C LEU A 453 -45.18 30.43 -4.98
N ALA A 454 -44.58 29.48 -4.26
CA ALA A 454 -45.12 29.01 -2.99
C ALA A 454 -44.98 30.10 -1.89
N PRO A 455 -45.88 30.14 -0.88
CA PRO A 455 -45.74 31.07 0.24
C PRO A 455 -44.40 30.90 0.98
N LEU A 456 -43.77 32.01 1.35
CA LEU A 456 -42.52 32.04 2.15
C LEU A 456 -42.75 31.73 3.64
N LEU A 457 -43.37 30.57 3.90
CA LEU A 457 -43.48 29.97 5.23
C LEU A 457 -42.49 28.81 5.31
N ALA A 458 -41.30 29.08 5.83
CA ALA A 458 -40.38 28.03 6.24
C ALA A 458 -41.08 27.15 7.29
N PRO A 459 -40.96 25.80 7.23
CA PRO A 459 -41.53 24.95 8.27
C PRO A 459 -40.89 25.31 9.62
N PRO A 460 -41.68 25.39 10.71
CA PRO A 460 -41.13 25.66 12.03
C PRO A 460 -40.08 24.59 12.37
N PRO A 461 -38.98 24.94 13.05
CA PRO A 461 -37.91 24.00 13.36
C PRO A 461 -38.49 22.83 14.17
N VAL A 462 -38.19 21.60 13.74
CA VAL A 462 -38.75 20.37 14.31
C VAL A 462 -38.40 20.30 15.80
N GLN A 463 -39.40 20.54 16.65
CA GLN A 463 -39.26 20.29 18.08
C GLN A 463 -39.14 18.79 18.31
N SER A 464 -37.96 18.35 18.74
CA SER A 464 -37.69 16.99 19.16
C SER A 464 -38.53 16.66 20.39
N CYS A 465 -39.70 16.08 20.18
CA CYS A 465 -40.61 15.68 21.25
C CYS A 465 -39.95 14.61 22.14
N PRO A 466 -39.92 14.77 23.47
CA PRO A 466 -39.50 13.71 24.38
C PRO A 466 -40.44 12.51 24.30
N ASN A 467 -39.92 11.29 24.45
CA ASN A 467 -40.73 10.08 24.53
C ASN A 467 -41.60 10.12 25.81
N GLY A 468 -42.92 10.03 25.67
CA GLY A 468 -43.89 9.95 26.76
C GLY A 468 -45.11 9.14 26.33
N SER A 469 -45.50 8.15 27.14
CA SER A 469 -46.36 7.05 26.72
C SER A 469 -47.86 7.22 27.04
N ASN A 470 -48.68 7.09 25.99
CA ASN A 470 -50.05 6.55 25.99
C ASN A 470 -51.22 7.33 26.66
N PRO A 471 -52.49 7.02 26.29
CA PRO A 471 -53.61 7.98 26.31
C PRO A 471 -54.77 7.58 27.25
N VAL A 472 -55.89 8.33 27.23
CA VAL A 472 -57.29 7.80 27.25
C VAL A 472 -58.37 8.91 27.10
N HIS A 473 -59.42 8.64 26.30
CA HIS A 473 -60.78 9.29 26.16
C HIS A 473 -60.91 10.83 25.93
N SER A 474 -61.94 11.41 25.27
CA SER A 474 -63.02 11.03 24.30
C SER A 474 -63.72 12.35 23.83
N GLU A 475 -64.84 12.52 23.08
CA GLU A 475 -65.91 11.67 22.48
C GLU A 475 -66.29 12.07 21.02
N GLY A 476 -67.27 12.96 20.80
CA GLY A 476 -67.91 13.33 19.51
C GLY A 476 -68.93 14.49 19.67
N PRO A 477 -69.80 14.85 18.69
CA PRO A 477 -70.49 13.95 17.75
C PRO A 477 -70.53 14.40 16.26
N GLN A 478 -71.45 13.81 15.47
CA GLN A 478 -71.62 13.84 14.00
C GLN A 478 -72.48 15.05 13.51
N ALA A 479 -72.84 15.30 12.23
CA ALA A 479 -72.94 14.49 10.98
C ALA A 479 -72.77 15.42 9.73
N SER A 480 -72.89 15.06 8.44
CA SER A 480 -73.71 14.02 7.77
C SER A 480 -73.19 13.62 6.35
N THR A 481 -73.93 12.75 5.65
CA THR A 481 -73.56 11.99 4.42
C THR A 481 -74.50 12.41 3.23
N PRO A 482 -74.59 11.80 2.00
CA PRO A 482 -74.08 10.47 1.54
C PRO A 482 -73.71 10.24 0.04
N LYS A 483 -73.24 9.01 -0.27
CA LYS A 483 -73.41 8.21 -1.54
C LYS A 483 -72.73 8.73 -2.84
N THR A 484 -72.13 7.94 -3.75
CA THR A 484 -71.69 6.50 -3.87
C THR A 484 -70.67 6.42 -5.06
N GLN A 485 -70.10 5.32 -5.62
CA GLN A 485 -70.36 3.86 -5.55
C GLN A 485 -69.10 2.96 -5.66
N LYS A 486 -68.84 2.32 -6.82
CA LYS A 486 -67.86 1.25 -7.20
C LYS A 486 -67.96 1.04 -8.75
N PRO A 487 -67.13 0.25 -9.50
CA PRO A 487 -66.46 -1.01 -9.10
C PRO A 487 -65.09 -1.41 -9.78
N CYS A 488 -64.56 -2.57 -9.36
CA CYS A 488 -63.74 -3.56 -10.14
C CYS A 488 -62.37 -3.18 -10.75
N ASN A 489 -61.51 -4.12 -11.23
CA ASN A 489 -61.03 -5.45 -10.76
C ASN A 489 -60.10 -6.05 -11.86
N SER A 490 -58.82 -6.33 -11.56
CA SER A 490 -57.89 -7.22 -12.33
C SER A 490 -56.57 -7.34 -11.55
N LEU A 491 -56.02 -8.52 -11.23
CA LEU A 491 -55.27 -9.45 -12.12
C LEU A 491 -54.03 -8.80 -12.78
N GLU A 492 -52.87 -9.44 -12.94
CA GLU A 492 -52.21 -10.56 -12.20
C GLU A 492 -50.79 -10.78 -12.80
N ASN A 493 -49.85 -11.28 -12.00
CA ASN A 493 -48.71 -12.15 -12.39
C ASN A 493 -47.59 -11.73 -13.39
N ALA A 494 -46.43 -12.38 -13.16
CA ALA A 494 -45.20 -12.45 -13.97
C ALA A 494 -44.37 -11.15 -14.22
N GLY A 495 -43.03 -11.19 -14.28
CA GLY A 495 -42.10 -12.30 -14.05
C GLY A 495 -40.75 -12.10 -14.77
N PHE A 496 -39.72 -12.88 -14.39
CA PHE A 496 -38.37 -12.94 -15.00
C PHE A 496 -37.49 -11.65 -14.88
N SER A 497 -36.16 -11.69 -14.80
CA SER A 497 -35.17 -12.80 -14.79
C SER A 497 -34.00 -12.49 -13.84
N GLU A 498 -33.29 -13.53 -13.39
CA GLU A 498 -31.97 -13.42 -12.76
C GLU A 498 -30.91 -12.87 -13.73
N VAL A 499 -29.93 -12.10 -13.22
CA VAL A 499 -28.66 -11.83 -13.91
C VAL A 499 -27.51 -12.00 -12.92
N GLY A 500 -26.63 -12.96 -13.19
CA GLY A 500 -25.61 -13.43 -12.25
C GLY A 500 -24.57 -12.39 -11.86
N GLY A 501 -24.16 -12.42 -10.59
CA GLY A 501 -23.17 -11.52 -10.01
C GLY A 501 -21.80 -11.58 -10.70
N ARG A 502 -21.17 -10.42 -10.83
CA ARG A 502 -19.75 -10.28 -11.21
C ARG A 502 -19.03 -9.49 -10.13
N GLU A 503 -17.91 -10.03 -9.68
CA GLU A 503 -17.10 -9.47 -8.59
C GLU A 503 -16.59 -8.06 -8.92
N LEU A 504 -16.66 -7.15 -7.94
CA LEU A 504 -16.18 -5.77 -8.10
C LEU A 504 -14.65 -5.73 -7.97
N GLU A 505 -13.93 -5.36 -9.03
CA GLU A 505 -12.50 -5.02 -8.93
C GLU A 505 -12.32 -3.69 -8.17
N SER A 506 -11.63 -3.75 -7.02
CA SER A 506 -11.36 -2.59 -6.16
C SER A 506 -10.53 -1.51 -6.88
N PRO A 507 -11.00 -0.25 -7.02
CA PRO A 507 -10.18 0.82 -7.59
C PRO A 507 -9.01 1.14 -6.65
N THR A 508 -7.78 0.79 -7.06
CA THR A 508 -6.59 0.90 -6.20
C THR A 508 -6.32 2.35 -5.75
N SER A 509 -6.46 2.58 -4.43
CA SER A 509 -6.23 3.85 -3.75
C SER A 509 -4.81 4.39 -3.89
N THR A 510 -4.70 5.68 -4.19
CA THR A 510 -3.42 6.40 -4.21
C THR A 510 -3.05 6.82 -2.79
N MET A 511 -2.19 6.05 -2.11
CA MET A 511 -1.65 6.43 -0.81
C MET A 511 -0.44 7.37 -0.95
N SER A 512 -0.42 8.42 -0.12
CA SER A 512 0.66 9.39 0.00
C SER A 512 1.81 8.82 0.84
N THR A 513 3.05 9.05 0.43
CA THR A 513 4.20 8.98 1.34
C THR A 513 4.06 10.05 2.42
N LEU A 514 4.32 9.69 3.66
CA LEU A 514 4.47 10.61 4.79
C LEU A 514 5.89 10.44 5.33
N ASP A 515 6.82 11.21 4.77
CA ASP A 515 8.11 11.43 5.39
C ASP A 515 7.91 12.38 6.59
N SER A 516 8.11 11.86 7.80
CA SER A 516 7.90 12.59 9.05
C SER A 516 9.21 13.18 9.55
N THR A 517 9.46 14.46 9.27
CA THR A 517 10.59 15.21 9.83
C THR A 517 10.15 16.54 10.47
N ASN A 518 10.73 16.78 11.65
CA ASN A 518 10.80 18.02 12.45
C ASN A 518 9.51 18.68 12.97
N SER A 519 9.17 18.29 14.21
CA SER A 519 9.24 19.12 15.44
C SER A 519 8.96 20.64 15.38
N PHE A 520 8.13 21.11 16.31
CA PHE A 520 8.38 22.06 17.42
C PHE A 520 6.97 22.49 17.93
N SER A 521 6.61 22.65 19.19
CA SER A 521 7.13 22.34 20.53
C SER A 521 6.15 23.03 21.49
N THR A 522 5.54 22.32 22.46
CA THR A 522 4.83 22.91 23.63
C THR A 522 4.33 21.79 24.57
N ASN A 523 5.23 21.08 25.26
CA ASN A 523 4.83 20.16 26.35
C ASN A 523 5.95 19.85 27.36
N SER A 524 6.75 20.85 27.74
CA SER A 524 7.99 20.65 28.51
C SER A 524 7.83 20.13 29.95
N ARG A 525 6.61 20.11 30.51
CA ARG A 525 6.35 19.84 31.94
C ARG A 525 5.99 18.39 32.30
N LYS A 526 6.03 17.44 31.36
CA LYS A 526 5.86 15.99 31.65
C LYS A 526 7.16 15.19 31.63
N ASN A 527 8.29 15.77 31.22
CA ASN A 527 9.57 15.07 31.19
C ASN A 527 10.35 15.17 32.52
N GLU A 528 10.11 16.21 33.31
CA GLU A 528 10.78 16.43 34.61
C GLU A 528 10.44 15.30 35.61
N ASP A 529 9.19 14.81 35.61
CA ASP A 529 8.73 13.67 36.42
C ASP A 529 9.43 12.34 36.07
N GLN A 530 9.88 12.16 34.82
CA GLN A 530 10.65 10.98 34.43
C GLN A 530 12.13 11.08 34.81
N GLN A 531 12.70 12.30 34.83
CA GLN A 531 14.09 12.51 35.28
C GLN A 531 14.24 12.25 36.79
N GLN A 532 13.24 12.57 37.60
CA GLN A 532 13.25 12.23 39.04
C GLN A 532 13.23 10.70 39.28
N ARG A 533 12.46 9.94 38.49
CA ARG A 533 12.44 8.46 38.58
C ARG A 533 13.78 7.83 38.20
N LEU A 534 14.47 8.37 37.17
CA LEU A 534 15.84 7.94 36.83
C LEU A 534 16.82 8.18 37.99
N HIS A 535 16.68 9.29 38.71
CA HIS A 535 17.54 9.61 39.85
C HIS A 535 17.31 8.68 41.05
N GLN A 536 16.06 8.22 41.27
CA GLN A 536 15.74 7.21 42.28
C GLN A 536 16.34 5.83 41.94
N ILE A 537 16.29 5.41 40.68
CA ILE A 537 16.88 4.13 40.22
C ILE A 537 18.41 4.13 40.42
N LEU A 538 19.09 5.25 40.16
CA LEU A 538 20.53 5.40 40.42
C LEU A 538 20.89 5.26 41.91
N HIS A 539 20.04 5.71 42.82
CA HIS A 539 20.23 5.51 44.26
C HIS A 539 20.00 4.04 44.68
N LEU A 540 19.09 3.33 44.00
CA LEU A 540 18.85 1.90 44.27
C LEU A 540 20.07 1.03 43.89
N ILE A 541 20.75 1.38 42.79
CA ILE A 541 21.94 0.68 42.29
C ILE A 541 23.11 0.72 43.30
N GLN A 542 23.17 1.71 44.20
CA GLN A 542 24.20 1.81 45.23
C GLN A 542 24.01 0.86 46.43
N THR A 543 22.97 0.00 46.42
CA THR A 543 22.60 -0.88 47.55
C THR A 543 22.72 -2.38 47.26
N LEU A 544 23.29 -2.78 46.12
CA LEU A 544 23.36 -4.19 45.68
C LEU A 544 24.81 -4.69 45.55
N ASP A 545 25.05 -5.93 45.99
CA ASP A 545 26.38 -6.54 46.02
C ASP A 545 26.94 -6.88 44.60
N ASN A 546 28.27 -6.95 44.54
CA ASN A 546 29.11 -6.96 43.35
C ASN A 546 28.75 -8.05 42.31
N ASN A 547 28.33 -9.24 42.75
CA ASN A 547 27.94 -10.32 41.84
C ASN A 547 26.65 -9.98 41.07
N SER A 548 25.68 -9.31 41.72
CA SER A 548 24.47 -8.81 41.06
C SER A 548 24.77 -7.62 40.14
N LEU A 549 25.67 -6.74 40.58
CA LEU A 549 26.09 -5.54 39.86
C LEU A 549 26.70 -5.87 38.47
N MET A 550 27.53 -6.91 38.38
CA MET A 550 28.12 -7.36 37.11
C MET A 550 27.11 -7.93 36.10
N ILE A 551 26.04 -8.58 36.56
CA ILE A 551 24.97 -9.10 35.67
C ILE A 551 24.21 -7.93 35.04
N VAL A 552 23.90 -6.89 35.83
CA VAL A 552 23.27 -5.66 35.34
C VAL A 552 24.19 -4.92 34.36
N ILE A 553 25.49 -4.77 34.67
CA ILE A 553 26.46 -4.12 33.78
C ILE A 553 26.58 -4.83 32.43
N LEU A 554 26.66 -6.17 32.42
CA LEU A 554 26.70 -6.94 31.17
C LEU A 554 25.40 -6.81 30.35
N GLY A 555 24.24 -6.68 31.03
CA GLY A 555 22.96 -6.37 30.38
C GLY A 555 22.93 -4.98 29.74
N VAL A 556 23.40 -3.96 30.46
CA VAL A 556 23.42 -2.56 29.98
C VAL A 556 24.44 -2.36 28.85
N LEU A 557 25.66 -2.90 28.96
CA LEU A 557 26.67 -2.82 27.90
C LEU A 557 26.21 -3.48 26.59
N ARG A 558 25.47 -4.59 26.69
CA ARG A 558 24.85 -5.25 25.53
C ARG A 558 23.74 -4.42 24.87
N HIS A 559 23.17 -3.45 25.59
CA HIS A 559 22.11 -2.57 25.09
C HIS A 559 22.64 -1.27 24.45
N LEU A 560 23.95 -1.01 24.55
CA LEU A 560 24.61 0.24 24.13
C LEU A 560 25.65 0.07 22.99
N ASP A 561 25.85 -1.16 22.51
CA ASP A 561 26.61 -1.51 21.28
C ASP A 561 28.08 -1.03 21.24
N ILE A 562 28.82 -1.23 22.34
CA ILE A 562 30.27 -0.92 22.46
C ILE A 562 31.09 -2.24 22.46
N PRO A 563 31.53 -2.77 21.31
CA PRO A 563 31.99 -4.16 21.21
C PRO A 563 33.34 -4.47 21.89
N HIS A 564 34.25 -3.49 22.04
CA HIS A 564 35.58 -3.75 22.60
C HIS A 564 35.55 -4.03 24.11
N ALA A 565 34.61 -3.46 24.86
CA ALA A 565 34.53 -3.61 26.32
C ALA A 565 34.00 -5.00 26.75
N PHE A 566 33.04 -5.55 26.01
CA PHE A 566 32.41 -6.83 26.32
C PHE A 566 33.40 -8.02 26.22
N SER A 567 34.31 -7.97 25.23
CA SER A 567 35.29 -9.04 24.97
C SER A 567 36.31 -9.22 26.10
N GLU A 568 36.69 -8.14 26.80
CA GLU A 568 37.66 -8.21 27.90
C GLU A 568 36.99 -8.67 29.19
N LEU A 569 35.84 -8.07 29.56
CA LEU A 569 35.11 -8.43 30.78
C LEU A 569 34.64 -9.90 30.77
N SER A 570 34.22 -10.43 29.61
CA SER A 570 33.79 -11.84 29.50
C SER A 570 34.91 -12.87 29.70
N ARG A 571 36.19 -12.48 29.71
CA ARG A 571 37.32 -13.40 29.96
C ARG A 571 37.68 -13.56 31.43
N LEU A 572 37.28 -12.61 32.28
CA LEU A 572 37.76 -12.50 33.66
C LEU A 572 36.92 -13.25 34.70
N TYR A 573 35.76 -13.80 34.32
CA TYR A 573 34.77 -14.28 35.30
C TYR A 573 34.31 -15.73 35.06
N LYS A 574 34.43 -16.55 36.10
CA LYS A 574 33.76 -17.87 36.26
C LYS A 574 33.09 -17.89 37.65
N PRO A 575 31.79 -18.20 37.76
CA PRO A 575 31.11 -18.22 39.05
C PRO A 575 31.28 -19.56 39.79
N THR A 576 31.41 -19.49 41.12
CA THR A 576 31.24 -20.65 42.03
C THR A 576 30.57 -20.22 43.34
N GLU A 577 29.40 -20.80 43.57
CA GLU A 577 28.70 -21.09 44.84
C GLU A 577 28.68 -20.12 46.05
N LYS A 578 27.44 -19.87 46.54
CA LYS A 578 27.01 -19.74 47.95
C LYS A 578 27.50 -18.51 48.75
N GLN A 579 26.78 -17.99 49.75
CA GLN A 579 25.48 -18.34 50.38
C GLN A 579 24.69 -17.02 50.66
N PRO A 580 23.42 -17.06 51.12
CA PRO A 580 22.59 -15.85 51.27
C PRO A 580 22.66 -15.22 52.67
N MET A 581 22.25 -13.96 52.77
CA MET A 581 21.45 -13.42 53.87
C MET A 581 20.47 -12.38 53.31
N ASP A 582 19.22 -12.46 53.78
CA ASP A 582 18.08 -11.52 53.72
C ASP A 582 17.89 -10.62 52.47
#